data_AF-A0A359ILD3-F1
#
_entry.id   AF-A0A359ILD3-F1
#
_cell.length_a   1.000
_cell.length_b   1.000
_cell.length_c   1.000
_cell.angle_alpha   90.00
_cell.angle_beta   90.00
_cell.angle_gamma   90.00
#
_symmetry.space_group_name_H-M   'P 1'
#
loop_
_entity.id
_entity.type
_entity.pdbx_description
1 polymer ?
#
loop_
_entity_poly.entity_id
_entity_poly.type
_entity_poly.pdbx_seq_one_letter_code
_entity_poly.pdbx_strand_id
1 'polypeptide(L)'
;MDLQQQKEFIRIYKQYQDTDKNTIKANLKAYMDKSELMIMEIAEQTKIPLSTIYQLRKHSSSYKPEFMTVLIICDLLKIPITAIIQPIPNLSIPEPKTKWDMAAKQEFVYDYNNLPIEEICKKYNITQRTAQEYFRSFQTYF
;
A
#
# COMPACT_ATOMS: atom_id res chain seq x y z
N MET A 1 -21.21 13.25 20.50
CA MET A 1 -21.26 12.61 19.17
C MET A 1 -22.70 12.49 18.76
N ASP A 2 -23.09 13.15 17.67
CA ASP A 2 -24.47 13.09 17.15
C ASP A 2 -24.68 11.90 16.19
N LEU A 3 -25.93 11.67 15.77
CA LEU A 3 -26.29 10.57 14.89
C LEU A 3 -25.63 10.65 13.51
N GLN A 4 -25.36 11.86 13.00
CA GLN A 4 -24.68 12.04 11.71
C GLN A 4 -23.20 11.66 11.83
N GLN A 5 -22.53 12.09 12.90
CA GLN A 5 -21.15 11.73 13.22
C GLN A 5 -20.98 10.20 13.39
N GLN A 6 -21.95 9.54 14.03
CA GLN A 6 -21.96 8.07 14.15
C GLN A 6 -22.05 7.37 12.79
N LYS A 7 -22.98 7.81 11.93
CA LYS A 7 -23.16 7.25 10.59
C LYS A 7 -21.90 7.43 9.73
N GLU A 8 -21.27 8.59 9.85
CA GLU A 8 -20.03 8.90 9.14
C GLU A 8 -18.87 8.02 9.61
N PHE A 9 -18.71 7.83 10.92
CA PHE A 9 -17.71 6.92 11.47
C PHE A 9 -17.89 5.48 10.95
N ILE A 10 -19.13 4.97 10.95
CA ILE A 10 -19.45 3.64 10.43
C ILE A 10 -19.10 3.54 8.94
N ARG A 11 -19.39 4.58 8.15
CA ARG A 11 -19.07 4.63 6.72
C ARG A 11 -17.56 4.55 6.48
N ILE A 12 -16.78 5.35 7.19
CA ILE A 12 -15.31 5.37 7.11
C ILE A 12 -14.75 4.01 7.52
N TYR A 13 -15.26 3.41 8.59
CA TYR A 13 -14.82 2.10 9.06
C TYR A 13 -15.07 1.00 8.01
N LYS A 14 -16.26 0.99 7.39
CA LYS A 14 -16.58 0.05 6.30
C LYS A 14 -15.63 0.24 5.12
N GLN A 15 -15.45 1.48 4.66
CA GLN A 15 -14.51 1.79 3.58
C GLN A 15 -13.09 1.32 3.91
N TYR A 16 -12.63 1.51 5.15
CA TYR A 16 -11.35 1.01 5.59
C TYR A 16 -11.28 -0.54 5.52
N GLN A 17 -12.34 -1.26 5.88
CA GLN A 17 -12.40 -2.72 5.77
C GLN A 17 -12.32 -3.19 4.32
N ASP A 18 -12.99 -2.48 3.42
CA ASP A 18 -13.05 -2.80 1.99
C ASP A 18 -11.78 -2.39 1.22
N THR A 19 -10.96 -1.49 1.78
CA THR A 19 -9.70 -1.06 1.17
C THR A 19 -8.57 -2.06 1.45
N ASP A 20 -7.78 -2.37 0.42
CA ASP A 20 -6.61 -3.22 0.56
C ASP A 20 -5.61 -2.68 1.62
N LYS A 21 -5.20 -3.56 2.54
CA LYS A 21 -4.36 -3.18 3.69
C LYS A 21 -2.95 -2.82 3.27
N ASN A 22 -2.45 -3.36 2.15
CA ASN A 22 -1.14 -2.98 1.63
C ASN A 22 -1.19 -1.55 1.08
N THR A 23 -2.28 -1.18 0.40
CA THR A 23 -2.56 0.19 -0.04
C THR A 23 -2.62 1.14 1.14
N ILE A 24 -3.42 0.85 2.18
CA ILE A 24 -3.49 1.67 3.40
C ILE A 24 -2.10 1.86 4.02
N LYS A 25 -1.31 0.78 4.14
CA LYS A 25 0.04 0.84 4.69
C LYS A 25 0.96 1.71 3.84
N ALA A 26 0.94 1.53 2.52
CA ALA A 26 1.77 2.30 1.60
C ALA A 26 1.45 3.80 1.67
N ASN A 27 0.16 4.13 1.70
CA ASN A 27 -0.33 5.50 1.82
C ASN A 27 0.15 6.10 3.15
N LEU A 28 -0.11 5.41 4.26
CA LEU A 28 0.27 5.88 5.59
C LEU A 28 1.78 6.08 5.70
N LYS A 29 2.58 5.14 5.19
CA LYS A 29 4.03 5.27 5.12
C LYS A 29 4.44 6.52 4.33
N ALA A 30 3.85 6.75 3.15
CA ALA A 30 4.19 7.91 2.34
C ALA A 30 3.95 9.24 3.08
N TYR A 31 2.88 9.34 3.87
CA TYR A 31 2.65 10.51 4.73
C TYR A 31 3.63 10.58 5.90
N MET A 32 3.93 9.46 6.55
CA MET A 32 4.93 9.39 7.61
C MET A 32 6.33 9.75 7.11
N ASP A 33 6.69 9.42 5.87
CA ASP A 33 8.02 9.74 5.32
C ASP A 33 8.11 11.19 4.84
N LYS A 34 6.97 11.78 4.45
CA LYS A 34 6.86 13.21 4.13
C LYS A 34 6.85 14.08 5.38
N SER A 35 6.51 13.53 6.54
CA SER A 35 6.65 14.26 7.80
C SER A 35 8.11 14.29 8.22
N GLU A 36 8.53 15.39 8.83
CA GLU A 36 9.88 15.55 9.39
C GLU A 36 10.08 14.70 10.67
N LEU A 37 9.07 13.94 11.08
CA LEU A 37 9.08 13.17 12.32
C LEU A 37 9.91 11.89 12.18
N MET A 38 10.75 11.64 13.17
CA MET A 38 11.45 10.38 13.34
C MET A 38 10.53 9.28 13.88
N ILE A 39 10.91 8.03 13.64
CA ILE A 39 10.15 6.84 14.09
C ILE A 39 9.91 6.88 15.61
N MET A 40 10.91 7.30 16.39
CA MET A 40 10.80 7.39 17.85
C MET A 40 9.80 8.45 18.29
N GLU A 41 9.80 9.63 17.64
CA GLU A 41 8.88 10.72 17.96
C GLU A 41 7.43 10.32 17.67
N ILE A 42 7.20 9.62 16.54
CA ILE A 42 5.87 9.08 16.23
C ILE A 42 5.44 8.09 17.31
N ALA A 43 6.30 7.14 17.69
CA ALA A 43 5.96 6.16 18.72
C ALA A 43 5.65 6.81 20.08
N GLU A 44 6.44 7.80 20.50
CA GLU A 44 6.26 8.51 21.76
C GLU A 44 4.96 9.32 21.81
N GLN A 45 4.67 10.08 20.75
CA GLN A 45 3.50 10.96 20.66
C GLN A 45 2.20 10.17 20.46
N THR A 46 2.24 9.06 19.72
CA THR A 46 1.05 8.22 19.49
C THR A 46 0.81 7.15 20.56
N LYS A 47 1.80 6.88 21.42
CA LYS A 47 1.83 5.72 22.33
C LYS A 47 1.72 4.37 21.62
N ILE A 48 1.94 4.33 20.30
CA ILE A 48 2.01 3.08 19.53
C ILE A 48 3.39 2.45 19.75
N PRO A 49 3.49 1.12 19.90
CA PRO A 49 4.77 0.46 20.07
C PRO A 49 5.76 0.81 18.96
N LEU A 50 7.02 1.08 19.33
CA LEU A 50 8.07 1.43 18.38
C LEU A 50 8.24 0.38 17.27
N SER A 51 8.11 -0.90 17.63
CA SER A 51 8.14 -2.03 16.69
C SER A 51 7.05 -1.93 15.61
N THR A 52 5.85 -1.50 15.98
CA THR A 52 4.73 -1.28 15.05
C THR A 52 5.03 -0.14 14.09
N ILE A 53 5.53 1.00 14.59
CA ILE A 53 5.93 2.13 13.72
C ILE A 53 7.05 1.71 12.76
N TYR A 54 8.01 0.90 13.23
CA TYR A 54 9.07 0.34 12.40
C TYR A 54 8.51 -0.58 11.30
N GLN A 55 7.58 -1.46 11.64
CA GLN A 55 6.90 -2.35 10.67
C GLN A 55 6.08 -1.58 9.65
N LEU A 56 5.48 -0.45 10.02
CA LEU A 56 4.75 0.43 9.13
C LEU A 56 5.66 1.10 8.10
N ARG A 57 6.82 1.61 8.53
CA ARG A 57 7.82 2.19 7.62
C ARG A 57 8.59 1.15 6.82
N LYS A 58 8.67 -0.11 7.25
CA LYS A 58 9.40 -1.15 6.52
C LYS A 58 8.62 -1.66 5.30
N HIS A 59 9.19 -1.51 4.11
CA HIS A 59 8.59 -1.97 2.85
C HIS A 59 8.35 -3.48 2.77
N SER A 60 9.22 -4.30 3.37
CA SER A 60 9.14 -5.77 3.33
C SER A 60 8.31 -6.38 4.46
N SER A 61 7.73 -5.57 5.34
CA SER A 61 6.90 -6.07 6.43
C SER A 61 5.51 -6.48 5.91
N SER A 62 5.03 -7.64 6.34
CA SER A 62 3.67 -8.14 6.10
C SER A 62 2.64 -7.58 7.08
N TYR A 63 3.05 -6.68 7.99
CA TYR A 63 2.16 -6.05 8.96
C TYR A 63 1.02 -5.30 8.27
N LYS A 64 -0.21 -5.57 8.72
CA LYS A 64 -1.42 -4.89 8.26
C LYS A 64 -1.86 -3.92 9.38
N PRO A 65 -1.80 -2.59 9.15
CA PRO A 65 -2.20 -1.62 10.18
C PRO A 65 -3.65 -1.82 10.58
N GLU A 66 -3.94 -1.78 11.87
CA GLU A 66 -5.31 -1.75 12.40
C GLU A 66 -5.94 -0.35 12.24
N PHE A 67 -7.28 -0.27 12.21
CA PHE A 67 -7.99 0.98 12.00
C PHE A 67 -7.61 2.07 13.01
N MET A 68 -7.54 1.72 14.29
CA MET A 68 -7.18 2.66 15.36
C MET A 68 -5.74 3.15 15.22
N THR A 69 -4.81 2.26 14.86
CA THR A 69 -3.42 2.63 14.57
C THR A 69 -3.34 3.66 13.44
N VAL A 70 -4.11 3.45 12.36
CA VAL A 70 -4.19 4.41 11.25
C VAL A 70 -4.75 5.74 11.73
N LEU A 71 -5.87 5.73 12.46
CA LEU A 71 -6.52 6.95 12.96
C LEU A 71 -5.59 7.79 13.83
N ILE A 72 -4.90 7.17 14.79
CA ILE A 72 -4.01 7.87 15.72
C ILE A 72 -2.84 8.51 14.96
N ILE A 73 -2.26 7.80 13.99
CA ILE A 73 -1.17 8.36 13.17
C ILE A 73 -1.71 9.47 12.27
N CYS A 74 -2.91 9.33 11.72
CA CYS A 74 -3.53 10.38 10.91
C CYS A 74 -3.76 11.66 11.72
N ASP A 75 -4.24 11.53 12.95
CA ASP A 75 -4.44 12.64 13.88
C ASP A 75 -3.12 13.37 14.18
N LEU A 76 -2.06 12.63 14.52
CA LEU A 76 -0.71 13.18 14.72
C LEU A 76 -0.22 13.95 13.49
N LEU A 77 -0.39 13.38 12.30
CA LEU A 77 0.06 13.96 11.04
C LEU A 77 -0.89 15.06 10.50
N LYS A 78 -2.00 15.33 11.20
CA LYS A 78 -3.05 16.27 10.78
C LYS A 78 -3.59 15.97 9.38
N ILE A 79 -3.73 14.70 9.05
CA ILE A 79 -4.29 14.24 7.77
C ILE A 79 -5.65 13.57 7.99
N PRO A 80 -6.62 13.76 7.08
CA PRO A 80 -7.88 13.04 7.19
C PRO A 80 -7.68 11.57 6.85
N ILE A 81 -8.30 10.66 7.61
CA ILE A 81 -8.21 9.22 7.34
C ILE A 81 -8.69 8.85 5.94
N THR A 82 -9.62 9.62 5.38
CA THR A 82 -10.08 9.47 3.99
C THR A 82 -8.93 9.56 2.97
N ALA A 83 -7.86 10.30 3.24
CA ALA A 83 -6.68 10.35 2.38
C ALA A 83 -5.86 9.05 2.41
N ILE A 84 -5.98 8.27 3.48
CA ILE A 84 -5.30 6.97 3.63
C ILE A 84 -6.14 5.84 3.04
N ILE A 85 -7.46 5.88 3.22
CA ILE A 85 -8.40 4.83 2.77
C ILE A 85 -8.99 5.08 1.38
N GLN A 86 -8.52 6.12 0.69
CA GLN A 86 -8.74 6.26 -0.74
C GLN A 86 -7.68 5.44 -1.48
N PRO A 87 -8.06 4.72 -2.56
CA PRO A 87 -7.09 4.37 -3.56
C PRO A 87 -6.45 5.67 -4.05
N ILE A 88 -5.13 5.82 -3.94
CA ILE A 88 -4.45 7.04 -4.40
C ILE A 88 -4.80 7.23 -5.88
N PRO A 89 -5.37 8.39 -6.28
CA PRO A 89 -5.75 8.63 -7.69
C PRO A 89 -4.59 8.63 -8.69
N ASN A 90 -3.34 8.38 -8.23
CA ASN A 90 -2.11 8.42 -9.02
C ASN A 90 -0.99 7.50 -8.46
N LEU A 91 -1.33 6.52 -7.62
CA LEU A 91 -0.52 5.30 -7.54
C LEU A 91 -1.34 4.22 -8.22
N SER A 92 -1.42 4.31 -9.55
CA SER A 92 -1.60 3.14 -10.37
C SER A 92 -0.47 2.18 -10.04
N ILE A 93 -0.68 1.33 -9.03
CA ILE A 93 -0.33 -0.07 -9.21
C ILE A 93 -1.21 -0.44 -10.39
N PRO A 94 -0.66 -0.56 -11.59
CA PRO A 94 -1.48 -0.94 -12.72
C PRO A 94 -1.88 -2.35 -12.38
N GLU A 95 -3.16 -2.56 -12.11
CA GLU A 95 -3.72 -3.84 -12.46
C GLU A 95 -3.30 -4.06 -13.91
N PRO A 96 -2.62 -5.18 -14.21
CA PRO A 96 -2.31 -5.49 -15.57
C PRO A 96 -3.66 -5.51 -16.27
N LYS A 97 -3.79 -4.69 -17.33
CA LYS A 97 -4.97 -4.70 -18.19
C LYS A 97 -5.25 -6.11 -18.74
N THR A 98 -4.25 -6.98 -18.66
CA THR A 98 -4.27 -8.41 -18.91
C THR A 98 -4.72 -9.16 -17.64
N LYS A 99 -5.86 -9.84 -17.69
CA LYS A 99 -6.11 -10.95 -16.76
C LYS A 99 -4.93 -11.92 -16.89
N TRP A 100 -4.20 -12.17 -15.81
CA TRP A 100 -3.07 -13.11 -15.82
C TRP A 100 -3.55 -14.56 -15.90
N ASP A 101 -3.96 -14.99 -17.09
CA ASP A 101 -4.06 -16.40 -17.39
C ASP A 101 -2.67 -17.05 -17.55
N MET A 102 -2.63 -18.37 -17.72
CA MET A 102 -1.36 -19.09 -17.81
C MET A 102 -0.51 -18.64 -19.02
N ALA A 103 -1.14 -18.28 -20.13
CA ALA A 103 -0.44 -17.82 -21.33
C ALA A 103 0.21 -16.46 -21.11
N ALA A 104 -0.52 -15.51 -20.52
CA ALA A 104 0.00 -14.19 -20.18
C ALA A 104 1.14 -14.26 -19.14
N LYS A 105 1.07 -15.20 -18.19
CA LYS A 105 2.16 -15.44 -17.23
C LYS A 105 3.42 -15.98 -17.90
N GLN A 106 3.27 -16.91 -18.86
CA GLN A 106 4.40 -17.43 -19.64
C GLN A 106 5.03 -16.33 -20.49
N GLU A 107 4.21 -15.52 -21.17
CA GLU A 107 4.69 -14.39 -21.97
C GLU A 107 5.46 -13.39 -21.10
N PHE A 108 4.94 -13.07 -19.91
CA PHE A 108 5.63 -12.16 -18.99
C PHE A 108 6.98 -12.71 -18.52
N VAL A 109 7.07 -13.99 -18.15
CA VAL A 109 8.33 -14.62 -17.73
C VAL A 109 9.32 -14.66 -18.90
N TYR A 110 8.85 -14.93 -20.11
CA TYR A 110 9.69 -14.88 -21.31
C TYR A 110 10.22 -13.47 -21.55
N ASP A 111 9.36 -12.46 -21.57
CA ASP A 111 9.75 -11.06 -21.76
C ASP A 111 10.72 -10.60 -20.67
N TYR A 112 10.49 -11.01 -19.42
CA TYR A 112 11.35 -10.64 -18.30
C TYR A 112 12.80 -11.13 -18.47
N ASN A 113 12.98 -12.29 -19.09
CA ASN A 113 14.31 -12.86 -19.34
C ASN A 113 14.98 -12.32 -20.60
N ASN A 114 14.23 -11.69 -21.52
CA ASN A 114 14.72 -11.33 -22.85
C ASN A 114 14.71 -9.82 -23.13
N LEU A 115 13.98 -9.02 -22.35
CA LEU A 115 13.87 -7.57 -22.52
C LEU A 115 14.51 -6.80 -21.35
N PRO A 116 15.03 -5.59 -21.59
CA PRO A 116 15.40 -4.66 -20.54
C PRO A 116 14.23 -4.33 -19.59
N ILE A 117 14.54 -4.03 -18.33
CA ILE A 117 13.51 -3.79 -17.31
C ILE A 117 12.63 -2.57 -17.63
N GLU A 118 13.19 -1.56 -18.29
CA GLU A 118 12.47 -0.36 -18.73
C GLU A 118 11.40 -0.69 -19.80
N GLU A 119 11.72 -1.60 -20.73
CA GLU A 119 10.81 -2.08 -21.79
C GLU A 119 9.66 -2.87 -21.18
N ILE A 120 9.93 -3.73 -20.19
CA ILE A 120 8.92 -4.52 -19.47
C ILE A 120 7.96 -3.60 -18.70
N CYS A 121 8.51 -2.62 -17.97
CA CYS A 121 7.72 -1.64 -17.25
C CYS A 121 6.77 -0.89 -18.20
N LYS A 122 7.25 -0.53 -19.39
CA LYS A 122 6.44 0.13 -20.41
C LYS A 122 5.39 -0.80 -21.04
N LYS A 123 5.77 -2.01 -21.46
CA LYS A 123 4.88 -2.99 -22.12
C LYS A 123 3.70 -3.38 -21.24
N TYR A 124 3.97 -3.63 -19.95
CA TYR A 124 2.96 -4.06 -18.99
C TYR A 124 2.39 -2.89 -18.16
N ASN A 125 2.86 -1.67 -18.43
CA ASN A 125 2.53 -0.45 -17.72
C ASN A 125 2.86 -0.48 -16.21
N ILE A 126 3.73 -1.38 -15.74
CA ILE A 126 4.06 -1.63 -14.33
C ILE A 126 5.35 -0.96 -13.87
N THR A 127 5.51 -0.84 -12.55
CA THR A 127 6.77 -0.38 -11.96
C THR A 127 7.83 -1.49 -12.00
N GLN A 128 9.11 -1.12 -11.95
CA GLN A 128 10.23 -2.08 -11.87
C GLN A 128 10.08 -3.04 -10.69
N ARG A 129 9.62 -2.54 -9.55
CA ARG A 129 9.37 -3.35 -8.37
C ARG A 129 8.25 -4.38 -8.61
N THR A 130 7.14 -3.95 -9.21
CA THR A 130 6.02 -4.83 -9.55
C THR A 130 6.46 -5.90 -10.56
N ALA A 131 7.31 -5.54 -11.53
CA ALA A 131 7.86 -6.49 -12.49
C ALA A 131 8.68 -7.60 -11.81
N GLN A 132 9.53 -7.24 -10.84
CA GLN A 132 10.30 -8.20 -10.04
C GLN A 132 9.40 -9.12 -9.19
N GLU A 133 8.36 -8.57 -8.58
CA GLU A 133 7.40 -9.34 -7.77
C GLU A 133 6.59 -10.33 -8.64
N TYR A 134 6.13 -9.91 -9.82
CA TYR A 134 5.45 -10.77 -10.79
C TYR A 134 6.36 -11.87 -11.32
N PHE A 135 7.61 -11.54 -11.67
CA PHE A 135 8.56 -12.55 -12.15
C PHE A 135 8.77 -13.66 -11.10
N ARG A 136 9.03 -13.29 -9.84
CA ARG A 136 9.16 -14.26 -8.73
C ARG A 136 7.90 -15.11 -8.55
N SER A 137 6.72 -14.50 -8.66
CA SER A 137 5.45 -15.20 -8.51
C SER A 137 5.11 -16.09 -9.70
N PHE A 138 5.51 -15.75 -10.92
CA PHE A 138 5.15 -16.50 -12.13
C PHE A 138 6.15 -17.61 -12.43
N GLN A 139 7.41 -17.45 -12.05
CA GLN A 139 8.44 -18.48 -12.16
C GLN A 139 8.12 -19.73 -11.31
N THR A 140 7.33 -19.62 -10.24
CA THR A 140 6.93 -20.82 -9.48
C THR A 140 5.97 -21.74 -10.22
N TYR A 141 5.47 -21.31 -11.40
CA TYR A 141 4.57 -22.09 -12.23
C TYR A 141 5.27 -22.75 -13.44
N PHE A 142 6.56 -22.48 -13.68
CA PHE A 142 7.34 -22.94 -14.84
C PHE A 142 8.80 -23.26 -14.47
#